data_AF-A0A9X9HZI1-F1
#
_entry.id   AF-A0A9X9HZI1-F1
#
_cell.length_a   1.000
_cell.length_b   1.000
_cell.length_c   1.000
_cell.angle_alpha   90.00
_cell.angle_beta   90.00
_cell.angle_gamma   90.00
#
_symmetry.space_group_name_H-M   'P 1'
#
loop_
_entity.id
_entity.type
_entity.pdbx_description
1 polymer ?
#
loop_
_entity_poly.entity_id
_entity_poly.type
_entity_poly.pdbx_seq_one_letter_code
_entity_poly.pdbx_strand_id
1 'polypeptide(L)'
;MSGGDTTYANSNRRPFYRPVENSRFIFSITPNELKVILQSRNTISSPVTAIPGGQFVRVVDTGKNIGITSLKEGGIPTRYIKIFTDEMGNLITTYPVKGQ
;
A
#
# COMPACT_ATOMS: atom_id res chain seq x y z
N MET A 1 -25.20 -27.15 31.83
CA MET A 1 -24.44 -28.34 31.41
C MET A 1 -25.05 -28.85 30.12
N SER A 2 -24.21 -29.00 29.08
CA SER A 2 -24.33 -29.87 27.89
C SER A 2 -25.69 -29.94 27.18
N GLY A 3 -25.85 -29.59 25.90
CA GLY A 3 -24.98 -29.80 24.75
C GLY A 3 -25.86 -30.43 23.67
N GLY A 4 -25.91 -29.82 22.49
CA GLY A 4 -26.79 -30.24 21.40
C GLY A 4 -26.37 -29.54 20.11
N ASP A 5 -25.33 -30.11 19.51
CA ASP A 5 -24.71 -29.72 18.25
C ASP A 5 -25.71 -29.92 17.09
N THR A 6 -25.98 -28.88 16.32
CA THR A 6 -26.51 -29.02 14.95
C THR A 6 -25.65 -28.19 14.01
N THR A 7 -24.73 -28.91 13.41
CA THR A 7 -24.02 -28.62 12.17
C THR A 7 -24.87 -27.85 11.15
N TYR A 8 -24.51 -26.59 10.88
CA TYR A 8 -24.87 -25.90 9.64
C TYR A 8 -23.69 -25.98 8.66
N ALA A 9 -23.60 -27.12 7.98
CA ALA A 9 -22.92 -27.19 6.69
C ALA A 9 -23.99 -27.22 5.61
N ASN A 10 -24.31 -26.07 5.01
CA ASN A 10 -24.74 -26.06 3.62
C ASN A 10 -24.15 -24.86 2.88
N SER A 11 -23.19 -25.22 2.05
CA SER A 11 -22.65 -24.51 0.90
C SER A 11 -23.64 -23.59 0.18
N ASN A 12 -23.33 -22.29 0.20
CA ASN A 12 -23.60 -21.43 -0.95
C ASN A 12 -22.44 -20.46 -1.13
N ARG A 13 -21.36 -20.98 -1.74
CA ARG A 13 -20.26 -20.17 -2.28
C ARG A 13 -20.84 -19.24 -3.34
N ARG A 14 -21.10 -17.98 -3.00
CA ARG A 14 -21.38 -16.93 -3.99
C ARG A 14 -20.07 -16.60 -4.71
N PRO A 15 -19.86 -16.92 -5.99
CA PRO A 15 -18.59 -16.65 -6.68
C PRO A 15 -18.42 -15.16 -7.03
N PHE A 16 -19.46 -14.35 -6.84
CA PHE A 16 -19.57 -13.01 -7.44
C PHE A 16 -19.76 -11.87 -6.43
N TYR A 17 -19.70 -12.13 -5.13
CA TYR A 17 -19.61 -11.05 -4.14
C TYR A 17 -18.17 -10.91 -3.67
N ARG A 18 -17.31 -10.42 -4.57
CA ARG A 18 -16.12 -9.70 -4.12
C ARG A 18 -16.60 -8.28 -3.89
N PRO A 19 -16.73 -7.79 -2.64
CA PRO A 19 -16.79 -6.36 -2.48
C PRO A 19 -15.54 -5.82 -3.18
N VAL A 20 -15.73 -4.92 -4.14
CA VAL A 20 -14.63 -4.09 -4.63
C VAL A 20 -14.30 -3.17 -3.46
N GLU A 21 -13.71 -3.73 -2.41
CA GLU A 21 -13.24 -2.98 -1.25
C GLU A 21 -12.27 -1.98 -1.81
N ASN A 22 -12.56 -0.69 -1.62
CA ASN A 22 -11.82 0.44 -2.16
C ASN A 22 -10.35 0.39 -1.70
N SER A 23 -9.58 -0.47 -2.34
CA SER A 23 -8.14 -0.69 -2.15
C SER A 23 -7.35 0.43 -2.84
N ARG A 24 -8.05 1.48 -3.26
CA ARG A 24 -7.50 2.63 -3.96
C ARG A 24 -7.03 3.62 -2.90
N PHE A 25 -5.74 3.85 -2.89
CA PHE A 25 -5.14 5.04 -2.28
C PHE A 25 -5.40 6.25 -3.18
N ILE A 26 -5.23 7.44 -2.63
CA ILE A 26 -5.40 8.70 -3.37
C ILE A 26 -4.22 9.60 -3.05
N PHE A 27 -3.48 10.04 -4.07
CA PHE A 27 -2.52 11.13 -3.89
C PHE A 27 -3.27 12.46 -3.78
N SER A 28 -2.93 13.26 -2.78
CA SER A 28 -3.41 14.64 -2.63
C SER A 28 -2.45 15.67 -3.23
N ILE A 29 -1.27 15.21 -3.67
CA ILE A 29 -0.22 16.02 -4.30
C ILE A 29 -0.24 15.90 -5.81
N THR A 30 0.37 16.87 -6.48
CA THR A 30 0.51 16.85 -7.94
C THR A 30 1.54 15.81 -8.41
N PRO A 31 1.49 15.35 -9.68
CA PRO A 31 2.52 14.50 -10.26
C PRO A 31 3.93 15.11 -10.20
N ASN A 32 4.05 16.44 -10.33
CA ASN A 32 5.34 17.12 -10.23
C ASN A 32 5.91 17.06 -8.80
N GLU A 33 5.07 17.28 -7.78
CA GLU A 33 5.48 17.10 -6.39
C GLU A 33 5.87 15.66 -6.08
N LEU A 34 5.12 14.69 -6.61
CA LEU A 34 5.47 13.27 -6.48
C LEU A 34 6.85 12.99 -7.10
N LYS A 35 7.12 13.52 -8.31
CA LYS A 35 8.42 13.40 -8.96
C LYS A 35 9.55 13.99 -8.11
N VAL A 36 9.35 15.18 -7.54
CA VAL A 36 10.32 15.82 -6.64
C VAL A 36 10.57 14.96 -5.40
N ILE A 37 9.53 14.37 -4.80
CA ILE A 37 9.66 13.46 -3.65
C ILE A 37 10.49 12.23 -4.03
N LEU A 38 10.18 11.59 -5.16
CA LEU A 38 10.86 10.38 -5.62
C LEU A 38 12.36 10.63 -5.91
N GLN A 39 12.71 11.84 -6.37
CA GLN A 39 14.08 12.23 -6.69
C GLN A 39 14.82 12.91 -5.51
N SER A 40 14.16 13.09 -4.36
CA SER A 40 14.77 13.75 -3.22
C SER A 40 15.89 12.91 -2.61
N ARG A 41 16.90 13.57 -2.01
CA ARG A 41 17.99 12.87 -1.31
C ARG A 41 17.46 11.95 -0.22
N ASN A 42 16.42 12.37 0.51
CA ASN A 42 15.76 11.56 1.53
C ASN A 42 15.26 10.24 0.95
N THR A 43 14.55 10.28 -0.18
CA THR A 43 14.07 9.08 -0.85
C THR A 43 15.20 8.23 -1.40
N ILE A 44 16.16 8.80 -2.12
CA ILE A 44 17.21 8.03 -2.79
C ILE A 44 18.13 7.32 -1.78
N SER A 45 18.45 7.99 -0.67
CA SER A 45 19.34 7.45 0.37
C SER A 45 18.64 6.55 1.40
N SER A 46 17.31 6.48 1.40
CA SER A 46 16.58 5.62 2.32
C SER A 46 16.88 4.13 2.07
N PRO A 47 16.97 3.30 3.13
CA PRO A 47 17.25 1.88 2.99
C PRO A 47 16.22 1.15 2.11
N VAL A 48 16.69 0.16 1.37
CA VAL A 48 15.84 -0.74 0.56
C VAL A 48 15.83 -2.14 1.13
N THR A 49 14.71 -2.83 0.93
CA THR A 49 14.59 -4.27 1.12
C THR A 49 14.47 -4.93 -0.24
N ALA A 50 15.31 -5.93 -0.51
CA ALA A 50 15.17 -6.75 -1.71
C ALA A 50 13.98 -7.70 -1.55
N ILE A 51 13.19 -7.87 -2.61
CA ILE A 51 12.06 -8.80 -2.67
C ILE A 51 12.23 -9.75 -3.88
N PRO A 52 11.56 -10.93 -3.88
CA PRO A 52 11.67 -11.86 -4.99
C PRO A 52 11.38 -11.22 -6.35
N GLY A 53 12.14 -11.62 -7.37
CA GLY A 53 11.98 -11.12 -8.74
C GLY A 53 12.80 -9.88 -9.08
N GLY A 54 13.92 -9.63 -8.36
CA GLY A 54 14.85 -8.55 -8.69
C GLY A 54 14.29 -7.15 -8.42
N GLN A 55 13.41 -7.03 -7.42
CA GLN A 55 12.79 -5.76 -7.07
C GLN A 55 13.23 -5.30 -5.68
N PHE A 56 13.14 -4.00 -5.46
CA PHE A 56 13.47 -3.36 -4.21
C PHE A 56 12.28 -2.54 -3.71
N VAL A 57 12.01 -2.62 -2.42
CA VAL A 57 10.97 -1.85 -1.76
C VAL A 57 11.55 -0.95 -0.68
N ARG A 58 11.01 0.27 -0.58
CA ARG A 58 11.29 1.19 0.52
C ARG A 58 10.02 1.91 0.96
N VAL A 59 9.96 2.27 2.24
CA VAL A 59 8.93 3.14 2.81
C VAL A 59 9.62 4.39 3.32
N VAL A 60 9.15 5.55 2.88
CA VAL A 60 9.81 6.84 3.16
C VAL A 60 8.81 7.79 3.81
N ASP A 61 9.21 8.41 4.92
CA ASP A 61 8.52 9.61 5.43
C ASP A 61 8.91 10.80 4.55
N THR A 62 7.92 11.40 3.90
CA THR A 62 8.11 12.55 3.00
C THR A 62 8.11 13.90 3.74
N GLY A 63 7.80 13.92 5.04
CA GLY A 63 7.74 15.12 5.88
C GLY A 63 6.48 15.96 5.69
N LYS A 64 5.66 15.70 4.67
CA LYS A 64 4.38 16.38 4.41
C LYS A 64 3.27 15.38 4.07
N ASN A 65 2.02 15.79 4.19
CA ASN A 65 0.91 14.95 3.76
C ASN A 65 0.96 14.76 2.23
N ILE A 66 0.89 13.52 1.76
CA ILE A 66 0.99 13.16 0.34
C ILE A 66 -0.27 12.49 -0.20
N GLY A 67 -1.21 12.11 0.67
CA GLY A 67 -2.42 11.45 0.23
C GLY A 67 -3.17 10.74 1.34
N ILE A 68 -4.14 9.95 0.90
CA ILE A 68 -4.98 9.10 1.73
C ILE A 68 -4.59 7.63 1.46
N THR A 69 -4.40 6.86 2.52
CA THR A 69 -4.11 5.42 2.43
C THR A 69 -5.30 4.66 1.82
N SER A 70 -5.10 3.40 1.45
CA SER A 70 -6.22 2.55 1.08
C SER A 70 -7.24 2.42 2.23
N LEU A 71 -8.51 2.09 1.93
CA LEU A 71 -9.50 1.85 3.00
C LEU A 71 -9.10 0.66 3.89
N LYS A 72 -8.38 -0.33 3.34
CA LYS A 72 -7.82 -1.47 4.09
C LYS A 72 -6.83 -1.01 5.16
N GLU A 73 -6.17 0.12 4.92
CA GLU A 73 -5.25 0.76 5.86
C GLU A 73 -5.91 1.88 6.68
N GLY A 74 -7.24 2.02 6.59
CA GLY A 74 -8.03 2.96 7.37
C GLY A 74 -8.46 4.24 6.63
N GLY A 75 -8.04 4.42 5.37
CA GLY A 75 -8.42 5.60 4.58
C GLY A 75 -8.00 6.93 5.22
N ILE A 76 -6.83 6.95 5.87
CA ILE A 76 -6.37 8.10 6.65
C ILE A 76 -5.35 8.94 5.87
N PRO A 77 -5.26 10.25 6.14
CA PRO A 77 -4.19 11.07 5.60
C PRO A 77 -2.81 10.55 6.04
N THR A 78 -1.85 10.50 5.13
CA THR A 78 -0.50 9.97 5.39
C THR A 78 0.59 10.84 4.76
N ARG A 79 1.78 10.76 5.36
CA ARG A 79 3.04 11.31 4.84
C ARG A 79 4.00 10.24 4.35
N TYR A 80 3.62 8.97 4.47
CA TYR A 80 4.46 7.83 4.12
C TYR A 80 4.13 7.33 2.72
N ILE A 81 5.18 7.07 1.94
CA ILE A 81 5.08 6.56 0.59
C ILE A 81 5.86 5.25 0.47
N LYS A 82 5.26 4.24 -0.16
CA LYS A 82 5.91 2.98 -0.47
C LYS A 82 6.29 2.95 -1.93
N ILE A 83 7.56 2.66 -2.20
CA ILE A 83 8.17 2.78 -3.54
C ILE A 83 8.76 1.43 -3.90
N PHE A 84 8.49 0.98 -5.13
CA PHE A 84 9.05 -0.23 -5.73
C PHE A 84 9.91 0.14 -6.92
N THR A 85 11.12 -0.42 -6.98
CA THR A 85 12.05 -0.25 -8.11
C THR A 85 12.60 -1.59 -8.59
N ASP A 86 13.09 -1.63 -9.82
CA ASP A 86 13.90 -2.74 -10.33
C ASP A 86 15.37 -2.64 -9.87
N GLU A 87 16.20 -3.58 -10.32
CA GLU A 87 17.65 -3.62 -10.03
C GLU A 87 18.43 -2.42 -10.58
N MET A 88 17.90 -1.76 -11.61
CA MET A 88 18.51 -0.56 -12.20
C MET A 88 18.03 0.73 -11.52
N GLY A 89 17.10 0.63 -10.56
CA GLY A 89 16.52 1.77 -9.86
C GLY A 89 15.36 2.44 -10.60
N ASN A 90 14.84 1.85 -11.68
CA ASN A 90 13.66 2.39 -12.37
C ASN A 90 12.42 2.17 -11.51
N LEU A 91 11.51 3.16 -11.52
CA LEU A 91 10.26 3.10 -10.79
C LEU A 91 9.32 2.05 -11.41
N ILE A 92 8.91 1.06 -10.63
CA ILE A 92 7.86 0.11 -11.00
C ILE A 92 6.49 0.65 -10.57
N THR A 93 6.35 0.99 -9.28
CA THR A 93 5.11 1.56 -8.74
C THR A 93 5.37 2.30 -7.43
N THR A 94 4.45 3.18 -7.07
CA THR A 94 4.48 3.90 -5.80
C THR A 94 3.09 4.28 -5.32
N TYR A 95 2.88 4.28 -4.01
CA TYR A 95 1.60 4.63 -3.41
C TYR A 95 1.70 5.08 -1.95
N PRO A 96 0.77 5.92 -1.46
CA PRO A 96 0.62 6.25 -0.05
C PRO A 96 0.33 4.99 0.78
N VAL A 97 0.95 4.88 1.94
CA VAL A 97 0.74 3.77 2.89
C VAL A 97 0.59 4.29 4.31
N LYS A 98 0.06 3.46 5.20
CA LYS A 98 0.11 3.77 6.64
C LYS A 98 1.57 3.78 7.10
N GLY A 99 1.95 4.79 7.89
CA GLY A 99 3.26 4.81 8.55
C GLY A 99 3.43 3.58 9.45
N GLN A 100 4.67 3.09 9.56
CA GLN A 100 5.01 2.01 10.48
C GLN A 100 5.07 2.52 11.92
#